data_AF-A0A8S3CL40-F1
#
_entry.id   AF-A0A8S3CL40-F1
#
_cell.length_a   1.000
_cell.length_b   1.000
_cell.length_c   1.000
_cell.angle_alpha   90.00
_cell.angle_beta   90.00
_cell.angle_gamma   90.00
#
_symmetry.space_group_name_H-M   'P 1'
#
loop_
_entity.id
_entity.type
_entity.pdbx_description
1 polymer ?
#
loop_
_entity_poly.entity_id
_entity_poly.type
_entity_poly.pdbx_seq_one_letter_code
_entity_poly.pdbx_strand_id
1 'polypeptide(L)' 'IRNRLTVLNLQTRSHLGELRTTGGDNIQCCLIDTGTNQTVSCDIYDRQNGQYFITYIAQSDNLHILNVYVNNAPIKDNPF' A
#
# COMPACT_ATOMS: atom_id res chain seq x y z
N ILE A 1 17.73 2.46 -10.39
CA ILE A 1 16.26 2.42 -10.57
C ILE A 1 15.65 3.71 -10.02
N ARG A 2 15.90 4.86 -10.67
CA ARG A 2 15.27 6.13 -10.26
C ARG A 2 14.02 6.39 -11.09
N ASN A 3 12.98 6.93 -10.47
CA ASN A 3 11.79 7.44 -11.13
C ASN A 3 10.90 6.36 -11.79
N ARG A 4 10.84 5.17 -11.19
CA ARG A 4 9.93 4.09 -11.62
C ARG A 4 8.63 4.18 -10.83
N LEU A 5 7.51 4.28 -11.55
CA LEU A 5 6.19 4.07 -10.97
C LEU A 5 6.05 2.58 -10.62
N THR A 6 5.80 2.31 -9.34
CA THR A 6 5.47 0.98 -8.85
C THR A 6 3.98 0.95 -8.54
N VAL A 7 3.33 -0.14 -8.94
CA VAL A 7 1.92 -0.40 -8.68
C VAL A 7 1.80 -1.69 -7.87
N LEU A 8 1.16 -1.60 -6.71
CA LEU A 8 0.85 -2.74 -5.86
C LEU A 8 -0.67 -2.99 -5.88
N ASN A 9 -1.03 -4.28 -5.90
CA ASN A 9 -2.42 -4.71 -5.82
C ASN A 9 -2.73 -5.17 -4.41
N LEU A 10 -3.64 -4.49 -3.74
CA LEU A 10 -4.18 -4.89 -2.45
C LEU A 10 -5.55 -5.54 -2.64
N GLN A 11 -5.72 -6.76 -2.13
CA GLN A 11 -7.00 -7.46 -2.10
C GLN A 11 -7.49 -7.57 -0.66
N THR A 12 -8.64 -6.96 -0.35
CA THR A 12 -9.25 -7.08 0.97
C THR A 12 -10.11 -8.34 1.07
N ARG A 13 -10.20 -8.87 2.30
CA ARG A 13 -10.98 -10.06 2.65
C ARG A 13 -11.85 -9.78 3.87
N SER A 14 -12.97 -10.50 3.98
CA SER A 14 -13.82 -10.48 5.18
C SER A 14 -13.10 -11.17 6.35
N HIS A 15 -13.69 -11.09 7.55
CA HIS A 15 -13.19 -11.82 8.71
C HIS A 15 -13.18 -13.35 8.49
N LEU A 16 -14.02 -13.87 7.59
CA LEU A 16 -14.07 -15.28 7.20
C LEU A 16 -13.04 -15.64 6.12
N GLY A 17 -12.24 -14.66 5.64
CA GLY A 17 -11.23 -14.86 4.60
C GLY A 17 -11.76 -14.79 3.17
N GLU A 18 -13.05 -14.53 2.98
CA GLU A 18 -13.68 -14.40 1.67
C GLU A 18 -13.26 -13.09 0.98
N LEU A 19 -13.16 -13.09 -0.35
CA LEU A 19 -12.88 -11.87 -1.10
C LEU A 19 -14.00 -10.86 -0.88
N ARG A 20 -13.63 -9.62 -0.55
CA ARG A 20 -14.62 -8.54 -0.55
C ARG A 20 -15.02 -8.21 -1.98
N THR A 21 -16.30 -7.94 -2.18
CA THR A 21 -16.89 -7.58 -3.47
C THR A 21 -17.24 -6.09 -3.57
N THR A 22 -16.97 -5.33 -2.51
CA THR A 22 -17.18 -3.87 -2.45
C THR A 22 -15.92 -3.20 -1.91
N GLY A 23 -15.68 -1.98 -2.38
CA GLY A 23 -14.64 -1.09 -1.84
C GLY A 23 -15.09 -0.35 -0.57
N GLY A 24 -14.51 0.83 -0.35
CA GLY A 24 -14.85 1.75 0.73
C GLY A 24 -14.07 1.55 2.03
N ASP A 25 -13.08 0.66 2.06
CA ASP A 25 -12.17 0.56 3.20
C ASP A 25 -11.24 1.77 3.26
N ASN A 26 -10.94 2.23 4.47
CA ASN A 26 -9.93 3.26 4.68
C ASN A 26 -8.54 2.63 4.56
N ILE A 27 -7.93 2.74 3.39
CA ILE A 27 -6.56 2.26 3.13
C ILE A 27 -5.57 3.38 3.39
N GLN A 28 -4.49 3.09 4.12
CA GLN A 28 -3.40 4.03 4.37
C GLN A 28 -2.08 3.37 3.97
N CYS A 29 -1.20 4.16 3.36
CA CYS A 29 0.13 3.73 2.91
C CYS A 29 1.18 4.73 3.38
N CYS A 30 2.30 4.22 3.90
CA CYS A 30 3.47 5.01 4.26
C CYS A 30 4.72 4.28 3.79
N LEU A 31 5.39 4.83 2.78
CA LEU A 31 6.66 4.33 2.28
C LEU A 31 7.79 5.17 2.88
N ILE A 32 8.81 4.53 3.44
CA ILE A 32 9.96 5.19 4.06
C ILE A 32 11.23 4.80 3.29
N ASP A 33 11.97 5.77 2.76
CA ASP A 33 13.31 5.55 2.22
C ASP A 33 14.30 5.42 3.38
N THR A 34 14.94 4.26 3.54
CA THR A 34 15.82 4.01 4.69
C THR A 34 17.16 4.73 4.61
N GLY A 35 17.55 5.23 3.43
CA GLY A 35 18.78 5.99 3.27
C GLY A 35 18.62 7.47 3.66
N THR A 36 17.42 8.03 3.51
CA THR A 36 17.13 9.44 3.83
C THR A 36 16.24 9.60 5.06
N ASN A 37 15.62 8.52 5.54
CA ASN A 37 14.55 8.50 6.55
C ASN A 37 13.37 9.41 6.20
N GLN A 38 13.14 9.69 4.92
CA GLN A 38 12.02 10.49 4.46
C GLN A 38 10.84 9.61 4.05
N THR A 39 9.63 10.14 4.27
CA THR A 39 8.41 9.51 3.79
C THR A 39 8.17 9.87 2.33
N VAL A 40 7.81 8.87 1.53
CA VAL A 40 7.40 9.00 0.14
C VAL A 40 5.88 8.84 0.07
N SER A 41 5.22 9.77 -0.62
CA SER A 41 3.77 9.72 -0.81
C SER A 41 3.35 8.50 -1.64
N CYS A 42 2.26 7.86 -1.23
CA CYS A 42 1.56 6.87 -2.05
C CYS A 42 0.21 7.43 -2.47
N ASP A 43 -0.22 7.10 -3.69
CA ASP A 43 -1.59 7.28 -4.13
C ASP A 43 -2.35 5.97 -4.00
N ILE A 44 -3.65 6.06 -3.69
CA ILE A 44 -4.52 4.91 -3.49
C ILE A 44 -5.75 5.06 -4.38
N TYR A 45 -6.02 4.06 -5.19
CA TYR A 45 -7.20 3.97 -6.03
C TYR A 45 -8.07 2.79 -5.63
N ASP A 46 -9.29 3.06 -5.17
CA ASP A 46 -10.30 2.05 -4.87
C ASP A 46 -11.04 1.65 -6.15
N ARG A 47 -11.00 0.36 -6.49
CA ARG A 47 -11.72 -0.20 -7.66
C ARG A 47 -13.18 -0.51 -7.37
N GLN A 48 -13.65 -0.19 -6.16
CA GLN A 48 -15.01 -0.40 -5.67
C GLN A 48 -15.45 -1.86 -5.62
N ASN A 49 -14.52 -2.80 -5.70
CA ASN A 49 -14.78 -4.23 -5.74
C ASN A 49 -13.92 -5.03 -4.74
N GLY A 50 -13.44 -4.38 -3.68
CA GLY A 50 -12.54 -5.00 -2.69
C GLY A 50 -11.06 -5.06 -3.11
N GLN A 51 -10.73 -4.49 -4.27
CA GLN A 51 -9.34 -4.31 -4.72
C GLN A 51 -8.95 -2.85 -4.74
N TYR A 52 -7.70 -2.59 -4.38
CA TYR A 52 -7.11 -1.26 -4.36
C TYR A 52 -5.77 -1.30 -5.10
N PHE A 53 -5.49 -0.25 -5.86
CA PHE A 53 -4.15 0.00 -6.38
C PHE A 53 -3.44 1.00 -5.49
N ILE A 54 -2.25 0.63 -5.02
CA ILE A 54 -1.35 1.54 -4.31
C ILE A 54 -0.22 1.86 -5.26
N THR A 55 0.02 3.14 -5.53
CA THR A 55 1.09 3.57 -6.43
C THR A 55 2.06 4.51 -5.73
N TYR A 56 3.34 4.37 -6.03
CA TYR A 56 4.39 5.26 -5.56
C TYR A 56 5.53 5.33 -6.57
N ILE A 57 6.32 6.39 -6.48
CA ILE A 57 7.53 6.57 -7.29
C ILE A 57 8.75 6.44 -6.39
N ALA A 58 9.57 5.41 -6.62
CA ALA A 58 10.85 5.29 -5.91
C ALA A 58 11.83 6.35 -6.42
N GLN A 59 12.21 7.27 -5.53
CA GLN A 59 13.10 8.39 -5.85
C GLN A 59 14.59 8.00 -5.78
N SER A 60 14.91 6.95 -5.03
CA SER A 60 16.26 6.44 -4.83
C SER A 60 16.33 4.92 -5.04
N ASP A 61 17.56 4.39 -5.07
CA ASP A 61 17.84 2.96 -5.15
C ASP A 61 18.02 2.33 -3.75
N ASN A 62 17.76 3.10 -2.69
CA ASN A 62 17.86 2.62 -1.32
C ASN A 62 16.77 1.58 -1.03
N LEU A 63 16.95 0.84 0.06
CA LEU A 63 15.86 0.05 0.62
C LEU A 63 14.72 1.00 1.02
N HIS A 64 13.50 0.55 0.78
CA HIS A 64 12.30 1.23 1.26
C HIS A 64 11.52 0.28 2.15
N ILE A 65 10.95 0.82 3.22
CA ILE A 65 10.04 0.08 4.11
C ILE A 65 8.63 0.53 3.80
N LEU A 66 7.75 -0.40 3.46
CA LEU A 66 6.36 -0.12 3.15
C LEU A 66 5.44 -0.53 4.31
N ASN A 67 4.70 0.44 4.83
CA ASN A 67 3.62 0.20 5.76
C ASN A 67 2.26 0.37 5.08
N VAL A 68 1.37 -0.62 5.24
CA VAL A 68 0.00 -0.58 4.73
C VAL A 68 -0.99 -0.93 5.84
N TYR A 69 -2.03 -0.11 5.97
CA TYR A 69 -3.10 -0.29 6.94
C TYR A 69 -4.46 -0.32 6.24
N VAL A 70 -5.37 -1.13 6.77
CA VAL A 70 -6.78 -1.20 6.39
C VAL A 70 -7.61 -0.90 7.63
N ASN A 71 -8.41 0.16 7.60
CA ASN A 71 -9.24 0.60 8.73
C ASN A 71 -8.41 0.76 10.03
N ASN A 72 -7.25 1.40 9.93
CA ASN A 72 -6.27 1.63 11.01
C ASN A 72 -5.60 0.36 11.58
N ALA A 73 -5.81 -0.81 10.98
CA ALA A 73 -5.11 -2.05 11.36
C ALA A 73 -4.05 -2.42 10.31
N PRO A 74 -2.84 -2.86 10.73
CA PRO A 74 -1.81 -3.27 9.77
C PRO A 74 -2.27 -4.50 8.99
N ILE A 75 -1.91 -4.57 7.71
CA ILE A 75 -2.16 -5.79 6.92
C ILE A 75 -1.24 -6.92 7.37
N LYS A 76 -1.56 -8.13 6.90
CA LYS A 76 -0.69 -9.30 7.07
C LYS A 76 0.71 -8.98 6.53
N ASP A 77 1.73 -9.42 7.25
CA ASP A 77 3.16 -9.30 6.89
C ASP A 77 3.69 -7.86 6.86
N ASN A 78 2.96 -6.90 7.42
CA ASN A 78 3.42 -5.52 7.60
C ASN A 78 4.50 -5.40 8.70
N PRO A 79 5.58 -4.62 8.50
CA PRO A 79 5.97 -3.94 7.25
C PRO A 79 6.69 -4.86 6.26
N PHE A 80 6.70 -4.45 4.99
CA PHE A 80 7.42 -5.10 3.88
C PHE A 80 8.72 -4.36 3.54
#